data_AF-A0A7S2P748-F1
#
_entry.id   AF-A0A7S2P748-F1
#
_cell.length_a   1.000
_cell.length_b   1.000
_cell.length_c   1.000
_cell.angle_alpha   90.00
_cell.angle_beta   90.00
_cell.angle_gamma   90.00
#
_symmetry.space_group_name_H-M   'P 1'
#
loop_
_entity.id
_entity.type
_entity.pdbx_description
1 polymer ?
#
loop_
_entity_poly.entity_id
_entity_poly.type
_entity_poly.pdbx_seq_one_letter_code
_entity_poly.pdbx_strand_id
1 'polypeptide(L)'
;RLESKKSHRTKLLFCTTGVILRRLQDDPLLQGITHVIVDEVHERQWQIDFLLIALRQILKQRSDLKVILMSATLDANLFIDFFGGAPLISVPGRTFQVSSYYLEDLLEATGHVIEADAIHAKKESWSTKSQATFATGRGEHKSFRTITYDSNEGVSDDYLGYSMPTRISMDRVEEKIVNYDLI
;
A
#
# COMPACT_ATOMS: atom_id res chain seq x y z
N ARG A 1 -0.09 -2.06 27.86
CA ARG A 1 -0.81 -1.42 26.72
C ARG A 1 -2.01 -0.64 27.28
N LEU A 2 -1.77 0.56 27.83
CA LEU A 2 -2.74 1.61 28.24
C LEU A 2 -2.00 2.70 29.06
N GLU A 3 -0.78 3.06 28.65
CA GLU A 3 -0.06 4.15 29.33
C GLU A 3 -0.60 5.49 28.86
N SER A 4 -1.52 6.06 29.64
CA SER A 4 -1.98 7.43 29.44
C SER A 4 -0.97 8.39 30.06
N LYS A 5 -0.11 8.99 29.23
CA LYS A 5 0.82 10.05 29.67
C LYS A 5 0.20 11.41 29.41
N LYS A 6 -0.74 11.80 30.28
CA LYS A 6 -1.32 13.15 30.30
C LYS A 6 -1.11 13.80 31.66
N SER A 7 -0.87 15.10 31.69
CA SER A 7 -0.81 15.91 32.90
C SER A 7 -1.59 17.21 32.71
N HIS A 8 -1.79 17.96 33.79
CA HIS A 8 -2.39 19.30 33.74
C HIS A 8 -1.60 20.28 32.86
N ARG A 9 -0.32 20.00 32.59
CA ARG A 9 0.54 20.82 31.71
C ARG A 9 0.46 20.41 30.24
N THR A 10 -0.15 19.26 29.92
CA THR A 10 -0.26 18.76 28.55
C THR A 10 -1.23 19.64 27.76
N LYS A 11 -0.72 20.39 26.77
CA LYS A 11 -1.52 21.25 25.88
C LYS A 11 -1.88 20.58 24.56
N LEU A 12 -1.08 19.60 24.14
CA LEU A 12 -1.29 18.79 22.94
C LEU A 12 -1.25 17.32 23.33
N LEU A 13 -2.27 16.57 22.96
CA LEU A 13 -2.37 15.14 23.24
C LEU A 13 -2.47 14.39 21.91
N PHE A 14 -1.48 13.53 21.67
CA PHE A 14 -1.56 12.54 20.60
C PHE A 14 -2.22 11.29 21.16
N CYS A 15 -3.24 10.80 20.47
CA CYS A 15 -3.94 9.58 20.85
C CYS A 15 -4.57 8.93 19.62
N THR A 16 -4.90 7.65 19.76
CA THR A 16 -5.61 6.93 18.70
C THR A 16 -7.07 7.35 18.66
N THR A 17 -7.71 7.18 17.50
CA THR A 17 -9.15 7.43 17.29
C THR A 17 -10.00 6.76 18.36
N GLY A 18 -9.68 5.52 18.74
CA GLY A 18 -10.38 4.78 19.79
C GLY A 18 -10.35 5.45 21.18
N VAL A 19 -9.26 6.16 21.54
CA VAL A 19 -9.18 6.90 22.81
C VAL A 19 -10.14 8.09 22.80
N ILE A 20 -10.26 8.80 21.67
CA ILE A 20 -11.23 9.91 21.54
C ILE A 20 -12.67 9.38 21.54
N LEU A 21 -12.95 8.31 20.79
CA LEU A 21 -14.27 7.69 20.77
C LEU A 21 -14.71 7.24 22.17
N ARG A 22 -13.80 6.66 22.96
CA ARG A 22 -14.10 6.32 24.36
C ARG A 22 -14.35 7.56 25.21
N ARG A 23 -13.57 8.64 25.03
CA ARG A 23 -13.80 9.90 25.74
C ARG A 23 -15.16 10.53 25.40
N LEU A 24 -15.62 10.40 24.16
CA LEU A 24 -16.94 10.87 23.73
C LEU A 24 -18.11 10.14 24.43
N GLN A 25 -17.89 8.94 24.96
CA GLN A 25 -18.91 8.24 25.76
C GLN A 25 -19.11 8.92 27.12
N ASP A 26 -18.04 9.39 27.75
CA ASP A 26 -18.07 10.04 29.06
C ASP A 26 -18.30 11.56 28.96
N ASP A 27 -17.75 12.20 27.93
CA ASP A 27 -17.80 13.64 27.65
C ASP A 27 -18.19 13.87 26.18
N PRO A 28 -19.50 13.81 25.86
CA PRO A 28 -20.00 13.90 24.49
C PRO A 28 -19.71 15.24 23.81
N LEU A 29 -19.41 16.28 24.58
CA LEU A 29 -19.13 17.62 24.06
C LEU A 29 -17.64 17.96 24.04
N LEU A 30 -16.75 17.04 24.45
CA LEU A 30 -15.31 17.24 24.51
C LEU A 30 -14.92 18.52 25.29
N GLN A 31 -15.54 18.75 26.45
CA GLN A 31 -15.31 19.95 27.24
C GLN A 31 -13.83 20.18 27.57
N GLY A 32 -13.40 21.44 27.50
CA GLY A 32 -12.01 21.84 27.72
C GLY A 32 -11.07 21.56 26.54
N ILE A 33 -11.53 20.90 25.46
CA ILE A 33 -10.82 20.79 24.19
C ILE A 33 -11.27 21.92 23.27
N THR A 34 -10.31 22.62 22.68
CA THR A 34 -10.56 23.71 21.71
C THR A 34 -10.34 23.27 20.27
N HIS A 35 -9.43 22.31 20.04
CA HIS A 35 -9.07 21.83 18.71
C HIS A 35 -8.99 20.31 18.69
N VAL A 36 -9.52 19.70 17.63
CA VAL A 36 -9.34 18.28 17.30
C VAL A 36 -8.72 18.21 15.92
N ILE A 37 -7.56 17.55 15.83
CA ILE A 37 -6.88 17.28 14.57
C ILE A 37 -7.03 15.79 14.29
N VAL A 38 -7.69 15.44 13.19
CA VAL A 38 -7.85 14.06 12.73
C VAL A 38 -6.86 13.83 11.60
N ASP A 39 -5.87 12.98 11.86
CA ASP A 39 -4.84 12.62 10.89
C ASP A 39 -5.26 11.39 10.08
N GLU A 40 -4.66 11.22 8.90
CA GLU A 40 -4.86 10.09 8.00
C GLU A 40 -6.32 9.75 7.69
N VAL A 41 -7.15 10.78 7.48
CA VAL A 41 -8.57 10.57 7.13
C VAL A 41 -8.75 9.81 5.81
N HIS A 42 -7.70 9.71 5.01
CA HIS A 42 -7.68 8.99 3.74
C HIS A 42 -7.72 7.46 3.87
N GLU A 43 -7.37 6.89 5.02
CA GLU A 43 -7.35 5.44 5.23
C GLU A 43 -8.75 4.81 5.35
N ARG A 44 -9.82 5.61 5.34
CA ARG A 44 -11.24 5.18 5.42
C ARG A 44 -11.50 4.09 6.46
N GLN A 45 -10.83 4.19 7.61
CA GLN A 45 -11.03 3.29 8.74
C GLN A 45 -12.37 3.61 9.41
N TRP A 46 -13.17 2.58 9.74
CA TRP A 46 -14.49 2.77 10.33
C TRP A 46 -14.46 3.66 11.58
N GLN A 47 -13.43 3.54 12.42
CA GLN A 47 -13.31 4.38 13.63
C GLN A 47 -13.22 5.86 13.29
N ILE A 48 -12.53 6.21 12.21
CA ILE A 48 -12.38 7.59 11.76
C ILE A 48 -13.73 8.11 11.28
N ASP A 49 -14.46 7.34 10.47
CA ASP A 49 -15.78 7.74 9.98
C ASP A 49 -16.77 8.00 11.13
N PHE A 50 -16.82 7.11 12.13
CA PHE A 50 -17.62 7.33 13.32
C PHE A 50 -17.20 8.58 14.10
N LEU A 51 -15.89 8.84 14.21
CA LEU A 51 -15.39 10.05 14.85
C LEU A 51 -15.83 11.30 14.07
N LEU A 52 -15.74 11.30 12.75
CA LEU A 52 -16.15 12.43 11.91
C LEU A 52 -17.65 12.73 12.03
N ILE A 53 -18.49 11.69 12.09
CA ILE A 53 -19.93 11.84 12.34
C ILE A 53 -20.18 12.49 13.70
N ALA A 54 -19.52 12.00 14.75
CA ALA A 54 -19.66 12.56 16.10
C ALA A 54 -19.17 14.01 16.16
N LEU A 55 -18.00 14.32 15.59
CA LEU A 55 -17.45 15.66 15.55
C LEU A 55 -18.37 16.63 14.79
N ARG A 56 -18.95 16.21 13.66
CA ARG A 56 -19.92 17.02 12.91
C ARG A 56 -21.17 17.35 13.74
N GLN A 57 -21.63 16.44 14.60
CA GLN A 57 -22.74 16.70 15.52
C GLN A 57 -22.33 17.67 16.64
N ILE A 58 -21.13 17.54 17.18
CA ILE A 58 -20.62 18.43 18.24
C ILE A 58 -20.44 19.85 17.73
N LEU A 59 -19.95 20.03 16.49
CA LEU A 59 -19.77 21.35 15.87
C LEU A 59 -21.08 22.15 15.76
N LYS A 60 -22.24 21.48 15.71
CA LYS A 60 -23.55 22.15 15.74
C LYS A 60 -23.87 22.78 17.10
N GLN A 61 -23.27 22.25 18.18
CA GLN A 61 -23.49 22.69 19.56
C GLN A 61 -22.34 23.54 20.09
N ARG A 62 -21.12 23.33 19.58
CA ARG A 62 -19.88 24.00 20.00
C ARG A 62 -19.24 24.75 18.84
N SER A 63 -19.58 26.03 18.72
CA SER A 63 -18.95 26.96 17.76
C SER A 63 -17.49 27.31 18.11
N ASP A 64 -17.10 27.07 19.37
CA ASP A 64 -15.76 27.29 19.90
C ASP A 64 -14.78 26.15 19.56
N LEU A 65 -15.30 24.95 19.26
CA LEU A 65 -14.51 23.80 18.84
C LEU A 65 -14.06 23.96 17.38
N LYS A 66 -12.78 23.74 17.10
CA LYS A 66 -12.23 23.67 15.75
C LYS A 66 -11.84 22.23 15.42
N VAL A 67 -12.23 21.77 14.24
CA VAL A 67 -11.85 20.45 13.72
C VAL A 67 -10.99 20.67 12.48
N ILE A 68 -9.83 20.04 12.46
CA ILE A 68 -8.89 20.03 11.34
C ILE A 68 -8.74 18.60 10.85
N LEU A 69 -8.87 18.38 9.55
CA LEU A 69 -8.66 17.09 8.92
C LEU A 69 -7.35 17.15 8.14
N MET A 70 -6.48 16.16 8.36
CA MET A 70 -5.22 16.01 7.62
C MET A 70 -5.28 14.73 6.78
N SER A 71 -4.87 14.85 5.53
CA SER A 71 -4.90 13.79 4.51
C SER A 71 -3.63 13.85 3.69
N ALA A 72 -3.06 12.68 3.39
CA ALA A 72 -1.95 12.55 2.45
C ALA A 72 -2.41 12.59 0.98
N THR A 73 -3.70 12.36 0.70
CA THR A 73 -4.23 12.21 -0.66
C THR A 73 -5.04 13.42 -1.14
N LEU A 74 -5.11 13.59 -2.46
CA LEU A 74 -5.73 14.73 -3.14
C LEU A 74 -7.26 14.74 -3.12
N ASP A 75 -7.93 13.62 -2.80
CA ASP A 75 -9.40 13.55 -2.80
C ASP A 75 -10.00 14.10 -1.49
N ALA A 76 -9.90 15.42 -1.31
CA ALA A 76 -10.44 16.13 -0.15
C ALA A 76 -11.93 16.49 -0.30
N ASN A 77 -12.49 16.38 -1.51
CA ASN A 77 -13.84 16.88 -1.83
C ASN A 77 -14.92 16.22 -0.99
N LEU A 78 -14.81 14.91 -0.77
CA LEU A 78 -15.73 14.15 0.08
C LEU A 78 -15.85 14.77 1.49
N PHE A 79 -14.73 15.16 2.09
CA PHE A 79 -14.71 15.75 3.43
C PHE A 79 -15.20 17.19 3.44
N ILE A 80 -14.85 17.97 2.41
CA ILE A 80 -15.33 19.34 2.22
C ILE A 80 -16.86 19.35 2.18
N ASP A 81 -17.46 18.49 1.36
CA ASP A 81 -18.90 18.38 1.22
C ASP A 81 -19.57 17.89 2.51
N PHE A 82 -18.97 16.88 3.15
CA PHE A 82 -19.48 16.35 4.42
C PHE A 82 -19.53 17.41 5.53
N PHE A 83 -18.55 18.33 5.58
CA PHE A 83 -18.52 19.44 6.53
C PHE A 83 -19.15 20.74 6.00
N GLY A 84 -19.84 20.69 4.85
CA GLY A 84 -20.63 21.82 4.33
C GLY A 84 -19.81 22.94 3.69
N GLY A 85 -18.80 22.59 2.89
CA GLY A 85 -17.95 23.55 2.20
C GLY A 85 -16.75 24.02 3.04
N ALA A 86 -16.14 23.12 3.80
CA ALA A 86 -14.98 23.44 4.62
C ALA A 86 -13.79 23.96 3.75
N PRO A 87 -13.00 24.94 4.24
CA PRO A 87 -11.87 25.46 3.49
C PRO A 87 -10.77 24.40 3.32
N LEU A 88 -10.24 24.29 2.11
CA LEU A 88 -9.12 23.41 1.77
C LEU A 88 -7.80 24.18 1.79
N ILE A 89 -6.82 23.66 2.51
CA ILE A 89 -5.43 24.13 2.46
C ILE A 89 -4.59 23.01 1.85
N SER A 90 -3.99 23.28 0.69
CA SER A 90 -3.05 22.35 0.05
C SER A 90 -1.62 22.75 0.39
N VAL A 91 -0.86 21.82 0.96
CA VAL A 91 0.57 22.00 1.24
C VAL A 91 1.35 21.24 0.15
N PRO A 92 2.13 21.93 -0.70
CA PRO A 92 2.86 21.25 -1.77
C PRO A 92 3.95 20.36 -1.18
N GLY A 93 3.89 19.07 -1.49
CA GLY A 93 4.96 18.12 -1.20
C GLY A 93 6.09 18.21 -2.22
N ARG A 94 7.27 17.70 -1.85
CA ARG A 94 8.33 17.39 -2.81
C ARG A 94 8.32 15.90 -3.05
N THR A 95 8.14 15.50 -4.29
CA THR A 95 8.36 14.11 -4.73
C THR A 95 9.71 14.01 -5.41
N PHE A 96 10.34 12.86 -5.27
CA PHE A 96 11.52 12.50 -6.05
C PHE A 96 11.07 11.56 -7.16
N GLN A 97 11.76 11.59 -8.29
CA GLN A 97 11.45 10.67 -9.38
C GLN A 97 11.70 9.24 -8.89
N VAL A 98 10.64 8.43 -8.89
CA VAL A 98 10.72 7.00 -8.63
C VAL A 98 10.55 6.29 -9.96
N SER A 99 11.46 5.35 -10.26
CA SER A 99 11.32 4.46 -11.41
C SER A 99 10.58 3.21 -10.94
N SER A 100 9.45 2.91 -11.56
CA SER A 100 8.70 1.67 -11.31
C SER A 100 9.18 0.59 -12.25
N TYR A 101 9.44 -0.60 -11.71
CA TYR A 101 9.79 -1.79 -12.47
C TYR A 101 8.81 -2.89 -12.09
N TYR A 102 8.28 -3.59 -13.08
CA TYR A 102 7.47 -4.78 -12.90
C TYR A 102 8.37 -6.03 -12.84
N LEU A 103 7.80 -7.19 -12.50
CA LEU A 103 8.59 -8.41 -12.32
C LEU A 103 9.36 -8.79 -13.58
N GLU A 104 8.70 -8.68 -14.73
CA GLU A 104 9.28 -8.90 -16.05
C GLU A 104 10.46 -7.95 -16.36
N ASP A 105 10.38 -6.69 -15.94
CA ASP A 105 11.48 -5.73 -16.09
C ASP A 105 12.70 -6.15 -15.27
N LEU A 106 12.47 -6.63 -14.04
CA LEU A 106 13.53 -7.07 -13.13
C LEU A 106 14.18 -8.36 -13.63
N LEU A 107 13.39 -9.32 -14.10
CA LEU A 107 13.91 -10.57 -14.69
C LEU A 107 14.73 -10.29 -15.95
N GLU A 108 14.29 -9.35 -16.80
CA GLU A 108 15.03 -8.93 -17.98
C GLU A 108 16.34 -8.23 -17.62
N ALA A 109 16.30 -7.25 -16.72
CA ALA A 109 17.47 -6.48 -16.31
C ALA A 109 18.54 -7.37 -15.63
N THR A 110 18.10 -8.30 -14.79
CA THR A 110 19.00 -9.23 -14.08
C THR A 110 19.40 -10.43 -14.94
N GLY A 111 18.63 -10.73 -15.99
CA GLY A 111 18.71 -11.97 -16.76
C GLY A 111 18.35 -13.21 -15.92
N HIS A 112 17.64 -13.02 -14.80
CA HIS A 112 17.30 -14.08 -13.86
C HIS A 112 16.24 -14.99 -14.46
N VAL A 113 16.46 -16.30 -14.32
CA VAL A 113 15.56 -17.32 -14.80
C VAL A 113 15.05 -18.15 -13.66
N ILE A 114 13.74 -18.31 -13.63
CA ILE A 114 13.05 -19.07 -12.61
C ILE A 114 13.17 -20.55 -12.98
N GLU A 115 13.87 -21.31 -12.14
CA GLU A 115 14.09 -22.73 -12.33
C GLU A 115 12.83 -23.54 -11.97
N ALA A 116 12.65 -24.72 -12.56
CA ALA A 116 11.45 -25.55 -12.35
C ALA A 116 11.28 -26.03 -10.90
N ASP A 117 12.39 -26.12 -10.14
CA ASP A 117 12.41 -26.49 -8.72
C ASP A 117 12.45 -25.25 -7.80
N ALA A 118 12.27 -24.04 -8.34
CA ALA A 118 12.20 -22.83 -7.54
C ALA A 118 10.95 -22.84 -6.64
N ILE A 119 11.08 -22.24 -5.46
CA ILE A 119 10.00 -22.21 -4.45
C ILE A 119 8.73 -21.52 -4.99
N HIS A 120 8.92 -20.56 -5.90
CA HIS A 120 7.87 -19.75 -6.52
C HIS A 120 7.52 -20.21 -7.95
N ALA A 121 7.98 -21.40 -8.38
CA ALA A 121 7.57 -21.99 -9.65
C ALA A 121 6.29 -22.82 -9.48
N LYS A 122 5.41 -22.77 -10.49
CA LYS A 122 4.23 -23.65 -10.58
C LYS A 122 4.65 -25.12 -10.48
N LYS A 123 4.02 -25.91 -9.59
CA LYS A 123 4.37 -27.33 -9.33
C LYS A 123 3.67 -28.35 -10.24
N GLU A 124 3.34 -27.96 -11.46
CA GLU A 124 2.60 -28.82 -12.40
C GLU A 124 3.53 -29.71 -13.24
N SER A 125 3.04 -30.88 -13.64
CA SER A 125 3.78 -31.82 -14.49
C SER A 125 3.71 -31.37 -15.94
N TRP A 126 4.72 -30.63 -16.41
CA TRP A 126 4.76 -30.05 -17.74
C TRP A 126 5.37 -30.96 -18.80
N SER A 127 4.89 -30.81 -20.03
CA SER A 127 5.53 -31.39 -21.21
C SER A 127 6.76 -30.55 -21.57
N THR A 128 7.96 -31.06 -21.32
CA THR A 128 9.13 -30.18 -21.24
C THR A 128 9.86 -30.06 -22.59
N LYS A 129 9.90 -28.86 -23.18
CA LYS A 129 10.88 -28.49 -24.22
C LYS A 129 12.05 -27.74 -23.61
N SER A 130 13.18 -27.68 -24.32
CA SER A 130 14.41 -27.05 -23.83
C SER A 130 15.05 -26.14 -24.88
N GLN A 131 15.60 -25.01 -24.42
CA GLN A 131 16.32 -24.04 -25.25
C GLN A 131 17.56 -23.57 -24.51
N ALA A 132 18.71 -23.57 -25.20
CA ALA A 132 19.96 -23.11 -24.62
C ALA A 132 20.16 -21.60 -24.83
N THR A 133 20.46 -20.88 -23.75
CA THR A 133 20.61 -19.41 -23.74
C THR A 133 21.47 -18.95 -22.55
N PHE A 134 21.93 -17.71 -22.58
CA PHE A 134 22.67 -17.12 -21.45
C PHE A 134 21.71 -16.55 -20.42
N ALA A 135 21.79 -17.03 -19.18
CA ALA A 135 20.92 -16.61 -18.09
C ALA A 135 21.63 -16.67 -16.73
N THR A 136 21.10 -15.94 -15.74
CA THR A 136 21.46 -16.06 -14.33
C THR A 136 20.42 -16.96 -13.63
N GLY A 137 20.87 -17.98 -12.89
CA GLY A 137 19.98 -18.86 -12.11
C GLY A 137 20.03 -18.50 -10.63
N ARG A 138 20.06 -19.50 -9.74
CA ARG A 138 20.35 -19.34 -8.29
C ARG A 138 21.77 -18.82 -7.95
N GLY A 139 22.45 -18.16 -8.90
CA GLY A 139 23.81 -17.62 -8.72
C GLY A 139 24.02 -16.32 -9.49
N GLU A 140 25.03 -15.54 -9.10
CA GLU A 140 25.22 -14.15 -9.53
C GLU A 140 25.84 -13.98 -10.92
N HIS A 141 26.16 -15.05 -11.66
CA HIS A 141 26.89 -14.96 -12.92
C HIS A 141 26.10 -15.52 -14.11
N LYS A 142 26.09 -14.75 -15.22
CA LYS A 142 25.51 -15.19 -16.48
C LYS A 142 26.32 -16.37 -17.01
N SER A 143 25.66 -17.50 -17.19
CA SER A 143 26.25 -18.71 -17.77
C SER A 143 25.36 -19.24 -18.88
N PHE A 144 25.95 -20.00 -19.80
CA PHE A 144 25.18 -20.72 -20.81
C PHE A 144 24.40 -21.84 -20.12
N ARG A 145 23.07 -21.79 -20.19
CA ARG A 145 22.17 -22.72 -19.51
C ARG A 145 21.06 -23.16 -20.46
N THR A 146 20.57 -24.36 -20.25
CA THR A 146 19.41 -24.88 -20.95
C THR A 146 18.17 -24.60 -20.11
N ILE A 147 17.31 -23.72 -20.59
CA ILE A 147 16.04 -23.38 -19.94
C ILE A 147 14.96 -24.26 -20.54
N THR A 148 14.10 -24.80 -19.70
CA THR A 148 12.95 -25.58 -20.13
C THR A 148 11.68 -24.74 -20.18
N TYR A 149 10.67 -25.12 -20.96
CA TYR A 149 9.34 -24.49 -20.98
C TYR A 149 8.28 -25.50 -21.41
N ASP A 150 7.00 -25.21 -21.14
CA ASP A 150 5.92 -26.14 -21.49
C ASP A 150 5.66 -26.16 -23.00
N SER A 151 5.54 -27.37 -23.54
CA SER A 151 5.42 -27.60 -24.98
C SER A 151 3.99 -27.61 -25.50
N ASN A 152 3.00 -27.70 -24.60
CA ASN A 152 1.58 -27.76 -24.92
C ASN A 152 0.97 -26.36 -25.15
N GLU A 153 1.26 -25.39 -24.28
CA GLU A 153 0.74 -24.01 -24.41
C GLU A 153 1.72 -23.05 -25.09
N GLY A 154 3.00 -23.44 -25.21
CA GLY A 154 4.04 -22.55 -25.70
C GLY A 154 4.36 -21.46 -24.67
N VAL A 155 5.12 -20.45 -25.09
CA VAL A 155 5.44 -19.31 -24.21
C VAL A 155 4.42 -18.21 -24.48
N SER A 156 3.76 -17.69 -23.43
CA SER A 156 2.75 -16.63 -23.56
C SER A 156 3.24 -15.45 -24.41
N ASP A 157 2.35 -14.92 -25.25
CA ASP A 157 2.55 -13.73 -26.07
C ASP A 157 2.35 -12.41 -25.30
N ASP A 158 1.88 -12.47 -24.05
CA ASP A 158 1.67 -11.29 -23.20
C ASP A 158 2.96 -10.48 -22.96
N TYR A 159 4.13 -11.13 -23.13
CA TYR A 159 5.46 -10.58 -22.86
C TYR A 159 6.35 -10.50 -24.11
N LEU A 160 5.77 -10.33 -25.31
CA LEU A 160 6.51 -10.27 -26.59
C LEU A 160 7.64 -9.21 -26.64
N GLY A 161 7.59 -8.19 -25.79
CA GLY A 161 8.64 -7.16 -25.66
C GLY A 161 9.88 -7.59 -24.85
N TYR A 162 9.85 -8.75 -24.21
CA TYR A 162 10.92 -9.24 -23.33
C TYR A 162 11.66 -10.43 -23.95
N SER A 163 12.87 -10.70 -23.45
CA SER A 163 13.67 -11.82 -23.93
C SER A 163 13.00 -13.17 -23.64
N MET A 164 13.30 -14.18 -24.46
CA MET A 164 12.79 -15.55 -24.26
C MET A 164 12.99 -16.09 -22.83
N PRO A 165 14.15 -15.90 -22.16
CA PRO A 165 14.34 -16.27 -20.76
C PRO A 165 13.32 -15.62 -19.80
N THR A 166 13.05 -14.34 -19.97
CA THR A 166 12.10 -13.58 -19.16
C THR A 166 10.69 -14.11 -19.36
N ARG A 167 10.28 -14.30 -20.62
CA ARG A 167 8.96 -14.82 -20.95
C ARG A 167 8.70 -16.22 -20.38
N ILE A 168 9.69 -17.11 -20.48
CA ILE A 168 9.61 -18.46 -19.90
C ILE A 168 9.53 -18.40 -18.37
N SER A 169 10.24 -17.46 -17.75
CA SER A 169 10.21 -17.28 -16.30
C SER A 169 8.86 -16.75 -15.85
N MET A 170 8.27 -15.78 -16.54
CA MET A 170 6.93 -15.25 -16.25
C MET A 170 5.85 -16.33 -16.37
N ASP A 171 5.93 -17.19 -17.39
CA ASP A 171 5.00 -18.32 -17.54
C ASP A 171 5.09 -19.33 -16.38
N ARG A 172 6.30 -19.50 -15.83
CA ARG A 172 6.57 -20.43 -14.72
C ARG A 172 6.25 -19.87 -13.34
N VAL A 173 6.26 -18.55 -13.16
CA VAL A 173 5.99 -17.91 -11.86
C VAL A 173 4.60 -18.28 -11.38
N GLU A 174 4.52 -18.75 -10.14
CA GLU A 174 3.25 -18.80 -9.42
C GLU A 174 3.06 -17.47 -8.67
N GLU A 175 2.31 -16.55 -9.29
CA GLU A 175 2.10 -15.19 -8.77
C GLU A 175 1.55 -15.16 -7.33
N LYS A 176 0.81 -16.20 -6.93
CA LYS A 176 0.22 -16.31 -5.59
C LYS A 176 1.24 -16.56 -4.48
N ILE A 177 2.44 -17.02 -4.82
CA ILE A 177 3.51 -17.37 -3.86
C ILE A 177 4.53 -16.23 -3.74
N VAL A 178 4.58 -15.34 -4.73
CA VAL A 178 5.48 -14.18 -4.71
C VAL A 178 4.96 -13.18 -3.68
N ASN A 179 5.76 -12.94 -2.64
CA ASN A 179 5.44 -11.93 -1.65
C ASN A 179 5.81 -10.54 -2.22
N TYR A 180 4.81 -9.84 -2.73
CA TYR A 180 4.96 -8.48 -3.24
C TYR A 180 5.05 -7.41 -2.14
N ASP A 181 4.79 -7.74 -0.86
CA ASP A 181 4.88 -6.79 0.26
C ASP A 181 6.34 -6.46 0.66
N LEU A 182 7.33 -7.17 0.09
CA LEU A 182 8.76 -7.05 0.43
C LEU A 182 9.63 -6.43 -0.67
N ILE A 183 9.02 -5.86 -1.73
CA ILE A 183 9.74 -5.25 -2.86
C ILE A 183 9.39 -3.77 -2.96
#